data_AF-A0A9D9QTW2-F1
#
_entry.id   AF-A0A9D9QTW2-F1
#
_cell.length_a   1.000
_cell.length_b   1.000
_cell.length_c   1.000
_cell.angle_alpha   90.00
_cell.angle_beta   90.00
_cell.angle_gamma   90.00
#
_symmetry.space_group_name_H-M   'P 1'
#
loop_
_entity.id
_entity.type
_entity.pdbx_description
1 polymer ?
#
loop_
_entity_poly.entity_id
_entity_poly.type
_entity_poly.pdbx_seq_one_letter_code
_entity_poly.pdbx_strand_id
1 'polypeptide(L)'
;VAVAITDFSMFGIPGFIAYAEIDNDEAVSALKKYAMTSFIPMYAGKSGNLAYLTNNRALVASVGKTVEKSLTGAPFASNIAGNSFYFALNAENILNLSAINELSSYGEEFAMYRNIASQISFLEVKGYDNGKGEAALVLKDPKTNALKQMVNFAKQFTGL
;
A
#
# COMPACT_ATOMS: atom_id res chain seq x y z
N VAL A 1 9.98 0.26 -15.83
CA VAL A 1 8.91 0.56 -14.83
C VAL A 1 9.47 0.33 -13.43
N ALA A 2 9.29 1.27 -12.49
CA ALA A 2 9.64 1.07 -11.08
C ALA A 2 8.38 0.67 -10.31
N VAL A 3 8.36 -0.54 -9.75
CA VAL A 3 7.22 -1.04 -8.97
C VAL A 3 7.73 -1.41 -7.58
N ALA A 4 7.11 -0.84 -6.55
CA ALA A 4 7.29 -1.26 -5.17
C ALA A 4 5.97 -1.89 -4.69
N ILE A 5 6.02 -3.15 -4.27
CA ILE A 5 4.92 -3.86 -3.61
C ILE A 5 5.32 -3.99 -2.15
N THR A 6 4.52 -3.41 -1.26
CA THR A 6 4.76 -3.47 0.19
C THR A 6 3.68 -4.34 0.83
N ASP A 7 4.11 -5.40 1.51
CA ASP A 7 3.25 -6.23 2.37
C ASP A 7 3.31 -5.68 3.80
N PHE A 8 2.20 -5.10 4.25
CA PHE A 8 2.09 -4.60 5.61
C PHE A 8 1.69 -5.70 6.58
N SER A 9 2.56 -5.96 7.56
CA SER A 9 2.27 -6.76 8.76
C SER A 9 2.10 -5.81 9.94
N MET A 10 0.98 -5.89 10.65
CA MET A 10 0.70 -5.03 11.82
C MET A 10 1.50 -5.42 13.08
N PHE A 11 2.21 -6.55 13.06
CA PHE A 11 2.85 -7.14 14.24
C PHE A 11 4.35 -7.48 14.03
N GLY A 12 4.98 -6.98 12.95
CA GLY A 12 6.39 -7.24 12.64
C GLY A 12 7.04 -6.18 11.73
N ILE A 13 8.29 -6.41 11.33
CA ILE A 13 8.95 -5.56 10.31
C ILE A 13 8.16 -5.75 9.00
N PRO A 14 7.56 -4.69 8.42
CA PRO A 14 6.77 -4.82 7.20
C PRO A 14 7.65 -5.36 6.05
N GLY A 15 7.11 -6.33 5.31
CA GLY A 15 7.79 -6.90 4.16
C GLY A 15 7.65 -5.96 2.96
N PHE A 16 8.69 -5.80 2.15
CA PHE A 16 8.57 -5.05 0.91
C PHE A 16 9.38 -5.69 -0.19
N ILE A 17 9.00 -5.46 -1.44
CA ILE A 17 9.84 -5.70 -2.60
C ILE A 17 9.76 -4.50 -3.55
N ALA A 18 10.92 -3.95 -3.88
CA ALA A 18 11.06 -2.93 -4.92
C ALA A 18 11.83 -3.54 -6.08
N TYR A 19 11.38 -3.30 -7.31
CA TYR A 19 12.13 -3.68 -8.50
C TYR A 19 12.00 -2.64 -9.62
N ALA A 20 13.06 -2.53 -10.42
CA ALA A 20 13.16 -1.60 -11.52
C ALA A 20 13.90 -2.24 -12.70
N GLU A 21 13.51 -1.84 -13.90
CA GLU A 21 14.28 -2.19 -15.11
C GLU A 21 15.65 -1.53 -15.07
N ILE A 22 16.66 -2.29 -15.44
CA ILE A 22 18.06 -1.88 -15.51
C ILE A 22 18.63 -2.18 -16.89
N ASP A 23 19.56 -1.33 -17.32
CA ASP A 23 20.32 -1.48 -18.56
C ASP A 23 21.72 -2.09 -18.34
N ASN A 24 22.17 -2.16 -17.08
CA ASN A 24 23.45 -2.72 -16.68
C ASN A 24 23.44 -3.29 -15.24
N ASP A 25 24.47 -4.06 -14.89
CA ASP A 25 24.57 -4.78 -13.61
C ASP A 25 25.17 -3.97 -12.44
N GLU A 26 25.55 -2.71 -12.66
CA GLU A 26 26.11 -1.85 -11.61
C GLU A 26 25.09 -1.64 -10.48
N ALA A 27 23.83 -1.36 -10.84
CA ALA A 27 22.73 -1.19 -9.90
C ALA A 27 22.55 -2.44 -9.00
N VAL A 28 22.65 -3.64 -9.56
CA VAL A 28 22.54 -4.89 -8.79
C VAL A 28 23.70 -5.03 -7.81
N SER A 29 24.90 -4.65 -8.23
CA SER A 29 26.11 -4.73 -7.40
C SER A 29 26.04 -3.75 -6.23
N ALA A 30 25.56 -2.52 -6.47
CA ALA A 30 25.29 -1.53 -5.44
C ALA A 30 24.23 -2.01 -4.44
N LEU A 31 23.11 -2.55 -4.92
CA LEU A 31 22.04 -3.09 -4.07
C LEU A 31 22.52 -4.28 -3.21
N LYS A 32 23.34 -5.18 -3.77
CA LYS A 32 23.95 -6.28 -3.00
C LYS A 32 24.90 -5.75 -1.92
N LYS A 33 25.70 -4.73 -2.22
CA LYS A 33 26.59 -4.10 -1.23
C LYS A 33 25.79 -3.46 -0.10
N TYR A 34 24.74 -2.71 -0.43
CA TYR A 34 23.82 -2.15 0.56
C TYR A 34 23.19 -3.25 1.43
N ALA A 35 22.70 -4.33 0.81
CA ALA A 35 22.07 -5.44 1.52
C ALA A 35 23.00 -6.11 2.55
N MET A 36 24.32 -6.19 2.27
CA MET A 36 25.32 -6.71 3.21
C MET A 36 25.60 -5.77 4.39
N THR A 37 25.35 -4.46 4.23
CA THR A 37 25.60 -3.44 5.27
C THR A 37 24.36 -3.11 6.10
N SER A 38 23.18 -3.56 5.66
CA SER A 38 21.90 -3.23 6.31
C SER A 38 21.76 -3.94 7.65
N PHE A 39 21.22 -3.24 8.65
CA PHE A 39 20.84 -3.81 9.94
C PHE A 39 19.65 -4.77 9.84
N ILE A 40 18.72 -4.49 8.91
CA ILE A 40 17.61 -5.39 8.58
C ILE A 40 18.11 -6.38 7.52
N PRO A 41 17.82 -7.69 7.60
CA PRO A 41 18.15 -8.63 6.54
C PRO A 41 17.55 -8.20 5.21
N MET A 42 18.40 -7.98 4.22
CA MET A 42 18.01 -7.58 2.88
C MET A 42 18.46 -8.61 1.85
N TYR A 43 17.65 -8.79 0.81
CA TYR A 43 17.90 -9.65 -0.33
C TYR A 43 17.87 -8.78 -1.59
N ALA A 44 18.98 -8.76 -2.31
CA ALA A 44 19.13 -8.03 -3.56
C ALA A 44 19.55 -8.97 -4.69
N GLY A 45 19.08 -8.71 -5.90
CA GLY A 45 19.42 -9.52 -7.06
C GLY A 45 18.79 -8.98 -8.34
N LYS A 46 18.71 -9.85 -9.36
CA LYS A 46 18.02 -9.56 -10.61
C LYS A 46 17.17 -10.73 -11.09
N SER A 47 16.10 -10.41 -11.82
CA SER A 47 15.24 -11.34 -12.56
C SER A 47 15.05 -10.78 -13.97
N GLY A 48 15.69 -11.39 -14.98
CA GLY A 48 15.78 -10.79 -16.31
C GLY A 48 16.45 -9.41 -16.25
N ASN A 49 15.80 -8.40 -16.84
CA ASN A 49 16.26 -7.01 -16.81
C ASN A 49 15.77 -6.23 -15.58
N LEU A 50 15.19 -6.89 -14.58
CA LEU A 50 14.72 -6.24 -13.35
C LEU A 50 15.73 -6.44 -12.23
N ALA A 51 16.28 -5.37 -11.67
CA ALA A 51 16.95 -5.41 -10.37
C ALA A 51 15.90 -5.36 -9.26
N TYR A 52 16.14 -6.04 -8.13
CA TYR A 52 15.22 -6.02 -6.98
C TYR A 52 15.94 -5.86 -5.64
N LEU A 53 15.20 -5.35 -4.65
CA LEU A 53 15.57 -5.28 -3.24
C LEU A 53 14.35 -5.62 -2.37
N THR A 54 14.53 -6.51 -1.40
CA THR A 54 13.46 -6.92 -0.48
C THR A 54 14.01 -7.32 0.88
N ASN A 55 13.28 -7.09 1.96
CA ASN A 55 13.55 -7.68 3.28
C ASN A 55 12.79 -9.00 3.53
N ASN A 56 12.03 -9.49 2.53
CA ASN A 56 11.26 -10.72 2.60
C ASN A 56 11.65 -11.65 1.45
N ARG A 57 12.45 -12.68 1.75
CA ARG A 57 12.95 -13.63 0.75
C ARG A 57 11.84 -14.32 -0.05
N ALA A 58 10.66 -14.54 0.54
CA ALA A 58 9.55 -15.19 -0.16
C ALA A 58 9.04 -14.35 -1.35
N LEU A 59 9.17 -13.02 -1.29
CA LEU A 59 8.75 -12.10 -2.35
C LEU A 59 9.67 -12.12 -3.56
N VAL A 60 10.88 -12.68 -3.47
CA VAL A 60 11.77 -12.80 -4.64
C VAL A 60 11.10 -13.58 -5.78
N ALA A 61 10.26 -14.57 -5.44
CA ALA A 61 9.53 -15.36 -6.42
C ALA A 61 8.40 -14.59 -7.15
N SER A 62 8.08 -13.36 -6.74
CA SER A 62 7.08 -12.51 -7.39
C SER A 62 7.69 -11.44 -8.32
N VAL A 63 9.02 -11.27 -8.33
CA VAL A 63 9.68 -10.28 -9.19
C VAL A 63 9.38 -10.55 -10.66
N GLY A 64 8.84 -9.55 -11.35
CA GLY A 64 8.52 -9.62 -12.77
C GLY A 64 7.30 -10.48 -13.11
N LYS A 65 6.61 -11.06 -12.12
CA LYS A 65 5.31 -11.70 -12.38
C LYS A 65 4.26 -10.62 -12.62
N THR A 66 3.44 -10.82 -13.66
CA THR A 66 2.27 -10.00 -13.91
C THR A 66 1.33 -10.10 -12.71
N VAL A 67 1.09 -8.97 -12.05
CA VAL A 67 0.06 -8.87 -11.01
C VAL A 67 -1.25 -8.59 -11.73
N GLU A 68 -2.23 -9.51 -11.63
CA GLU A 68 -3.52 -9.39 -12.32
C GLU A 68 -4.27 -8.09 -11.99
N LYS A 69 -4.05 -7.55 -10.79
CA LYS A 69 -4.63 -6.28 -10.31
C LYS A 69 -3.58 -5.18 -10.32
N SER A 70 -3.14 -4.77 -11.50
CA SER A 70 -2.28 -3.59 -11.64
C SER A 70 -2.97 -2.37 -11.00
N LEU A 71 -2.25 -1.67 -10.13
CA LEU A 71 -2.74 -0.44 -9.50
C LEU A 71 -2.76 0.76 -10.47
N THR A 72 -2.32 0.57 -11.72
CA THR A 72 -2.34 1.62 -12.76
C THR A 72 -3.75 2.06 -13.13
N GLY A 73 -4.78 1.24 -12.88
CA GLY A 73 -6.19 1.60 -13.03
C GLY A 73 -6.87 2.05 -11.73
N ALA A 74 -6.14 2.13 -10.61
CA ALA A 74 -6.73 2.51 -9.34
C ALA A 74 -7.14 3.99 -9.32
N PRO A 75 -8.16 4.40 -8.54
CA PRO A 75 -8.58 5.79 -8.44
C PRO A 75 -7.47 6.78 -8.05
N PHE A 76 -6.44 6.29 -7.37
CA PHE A 76 -5.30 7.08 -6.93
C PHE A 76 -4.14 7.15 -7.95
N ALA A 77 -4.20 6.40 -9.05
CA ALA A 77 -3.09 6.28 -9.99
C ALA A 77 -2.70 7.62 -10.64
N SER A 78 -3.69 8.47 -10.94
CA SER A 78 -3.47 9.83 -11.46
C SER A 78 -2.73 10.74 -10.48
N ASN A 79 -2.82 10.45 -9.18
CA ASN A 79 -2.24 11.28 -8.14
C ASN A 79 -0.77 10.99 -7.89
N ILE A 80 -0.19 9.94 -8.49
CA ILE A 80 1.21 9.53 -8.25
C ILE A 80 2.19 10.54 -8.87
N ALA A 81 1.91 11.01 -10.09
CA ALA A 81 2.81 11.87 -10.84
C ALA A 81 3.02 13.23 -10.15
N GLY A 82 4.27 13.69 -10.12
CA GLY A 82 4.64 15.02 -9.60
C GLY A 82 4.86 15.10 -8.08
N ASN A 83 4.78 13.99 -7.35
CA ASN A 83 5.13 13.95 -5.92
C ASN A 83 6.56 13.41 -5.73
N SER A 84 7.26 13.92 -4.72
CA SER A 84 8.58 13.43 -4.32
C SER A 84 8.51 12.03 -3.71
N PHE A 85 7.38 11.74 -3.07
CA PHE A 85 7.01 10.43 -2.54
C PHE A 85 5.48 10.30 -2.61
N TYR A 86 5.01 9.08 -2.92
CA TYR A 86 3.60 8.77 -2.94
C TYR A 86 3.34 7.40 -2.33
N PHE A 87 2.39 7.34 -1.41
CA PHE A 87 1.94 6.11 -0.79
C PHE A 87 0.43 6.03 -0.82
N ALA A 88 -0.13 4.87 -1.17
CA ALA A 88 -1.56 4.64 -1.07
C ALA A 88 -1.88 3.25 -0.54
N LEU A 89 -2.88 3.20 0.34
CA LEU A 89 -3.50 1.97 0.82
C LEU A 89 -4.91 1.89 0.23
N ASN A 90 -5.14 0.89 -0.61
CA ASN A 90 -6.47 0.59 -1.13
C ASN A 90 -7.29 -0.10 -0.04
N ALA A 91 -8.28 0.60 0.51
CA ALA A 91 -9.07 0.10 1.63
C ALA A 91 -9.90 -1.14 1.22
N GLU A 92 -10.39 -1.19 -0.01
CA GLU A 92 -11.18 -2.31 -0.52
C GLU A 92 -10.37 -3.60 -0.60
N ASN A 93 -9.14 -3.54 -1.08
CA ASN A 93 -8.26 -4.71 -1.14
C ASN A 93 -7.92 -5.22 0.27
N ILE A 94 -7.72 -4.33 1.25
CA ILE A 94 -7.46 -4.72 2.64
C ILE A 94 -8.69 -5.42 3.25
N LEU A 95 -9.88 -4.87 3.05
CA LEU A 95 -11.12 -5.44 3.59
C LEU A 95 -11.48 -6.80 2.99
N ASN A 96 -10.97 -7.10 1.78
CA ASN A 96 -11.17 -8.38 1.11
C ASN A 96 -10.17 -9.47 1.53
N LEU A 97 -9.18 -9.15 2.37
CA LEU A 97 -8.27 -10.16 2.92
C LEU A 97 -9.06 -11.13 3.82
N SER A 98 -8.82 -12.44 3.68
CA SER A 98 -9.55 -13.47 4.45
C SER A 98 -9.49 -13.23 5.95
N ALA A 99 -8.32 -12.88 6.49
CA ALA A 99 -8.16 -12.56 7.91
C ALA A 99 -9.02 -11.37 8.37
N ILE A 100 -9.19 -10.34 7.53
CA ILE A 100 -10.03 -9.18 7.86
C ILE A 100 -11.52 -9.52 7.76
N ASN A 101 -11.89 -10.39 6.83
CA ASN A 101 -13.27 -10.88 6.74
C ASN A 101 -13.65 -11.69 7.98
N GLU A 102 -12.76 -12.54 8.48
CA GLU A 102 -12.98 -13.34 9.69
C GLU A 102 -13.18 -12.46 10.94
N LEU A 103 -12.48 -11.32 11.05
CA LEU A 103 -12.64 -10.38 12.17
C LEU A 103 -14.07 -9.82 12.32
N SER A 104 -14.83 -9.72 11.22
CA SER A 104 -16.21 -9.24 11.28
C SER A 104 -17.17 -10.16 12.02
N SER A 105 -16.78 -11.43 12.24
CA SER A 105 -17.55 -12.41 13.01
C SER A 105 -17.40 -12.28 14.53
N TYR A 106 -16.50 -11.41 15.02
CA TYR A 106 -16.19 -11.26 16.44
C TYR A 106 -17.16 -10.34 17.21
N GLY A 107 -18.16 -9.76 16.54
CA GLY A 107 -19.21 -8.96 17.16
C GLY A 107 -19.68 -7.78 16.31
N GLU A 108 -20.76 -7.13 16.75
CA GLU A 108 -21.39 -6.02 16.04
C GLU A 108 -20.44 -4.82 15.85
N GLU A 109 -19.55 -4.56 16.81
CA GLU A 109 -18.56 -3.48 16.75
C GLU A 109 -17.55 -3.68 15.59
N PHE A 110 -17.09 -4.91 15.36
CA PHE A 110 -16.17 -5.22 14.24
C PHE A 110 -16.88 -5.17 12.89
N ALA A 111 -18.13 -5.65 12.81
CA ALA A 111 -18.95 -5.51 11.62
C ALA A 111 -19.17 -4.03 11.26
N MET A 112 -19.33 -3.18 12.27
CA MET A 112 -19.40 -1.72 12.17
C MET A 112 -18.11 -1.13 11.61
N TYR A 113 -16.94 -1.42 12.18
CA TYR A 113 -15.67 -0.86 11.69
C TYR A 113 -15.41 -1.24 10.23
N ARG A 114 -15.75 -2.48 9.87
CA ARG A 114 -15.69 -2.95 8.48
C ARG A 114 -16.63 -2.14 7.58
N ASN A 115 -17.84 -1.82 8.03
CA ASN A 115 -18.79 -1.03 7.26
C ASN A 115 -18.25 0.39 6.99
N ILE A 116 -17.67 1.06 7.98
CA ILE A 116 -17.00 2.37 7.78
C ILE A 116 -15.90 2.26 6.75
N ALA A 117 -14.99 1.30 6.96
CA ALA A 117 -13.85 1.12 6.09
C ALA A 117 -14.29 0.83 4.65
N SER A 118 -15.43 0.16 4.46
CA SER A 118 -15.97 -0.15 3.12
C SER A 118 -16.37 1.10 2.31
N GLN A 119 -16.60 2.24 2.98
CA GLN A 119 -16.91 3.52 2.34
C GLN A 119 -15.65 4.29 1.93
N ILE A 120 -14.49 3.86 2.40
CA ILE A 120 -13.20 4.43 2.07
C ILE A 120 -12.73 3.81 0.75
N SER A 121 -12.30 4.64 -0.19
CA SER A 121 -11.68 4.19 -1.43
C SER A 121 -10.21 3.86 -1.17
N PHE A 122 -9.47 4.84 -0.69
CA PHE A 122 -8.06 4.69 -0.34
C PHE A 122 -7.62 5.76 0.68
N LEU A 123 -6.57 5.44 1.41
CA LEU A 123 -5.76 6.43 2.13
C LEU A 123 -4.57 6.76 1.23
N GLU A 124 -4.28 8.04 1.01
CA GLU A 124 -3.07 8.48 0.31
C GLU A 124 -2.22 9.37 1.22
N VAL A 125 -0.90 9.28 1.04
CA VAL A 125 0.08 10.20 1.60
C VAL A 125 0.98 10.69 0.47
N LYS A 126 1.10 12.01 0.35
CA LYS A 126 1.87 12.69 -0.68
C LYS A 126 2.99 13.48 -0.03
N GLY A 127 4.19 13.40 -0.58
CA GLY A 127 5.31 14.27 -0.27
C GLY A 127 5.55 15.24 -1.43
N TYR A 128 5.86 16.49 -1.09
CA TYR A 128 6.23 17.52 -2.07
C TYR A 128 7.72 17.87 -1.92
N ASP A 129 8.35 18.35 -3.00
CA ASP A 129 9.78 18.69 -3.01
C ASP A 129 10.17 19.82 -2.03
N ASN A 130 9.19 20.62 -1.61
CA ASN A 130 9.39 21.70 -0.64
C ASN A 130 9.38 21.23 0.83
N GLY A 131 9.44 19.92 1.07
CA GLY A 131 9.44 19.33 2.41
C GLY A 131 8.09 19.31 3.11
N LYS A 132 7.00 19.67 2.42
CA LYS A 132 5.63 19.51 2.93
C LYS A 132 5.06 18.15 2.53
N GLY A 133 4.01 17.73 3.23
CA GLY A 133 3.25 16.54 2.87
C GLY A 133 1.78 16.69 3.20
N GLU A 134 0.98 15.81 2.59
CA GLU A 134 -0.46 15.72 2.77
C GLU A 134 -0.84 14.27 3.02
N ALA A 135 -1.75 14.03 3.97
CA ALA A 135 -2.41 12.74 4.15
C ALA A 135 -3.91 12.93 3.95
N ALA A 136 -4.51 12.15 3.08
CA ALA A 136 -5.92 12.26 2.73
C ALA A 136 -6.61 10.91 2.79
N LEU A 137 -7.73 10.87 3.52
CA LEU A 137 -8.66 9.74 3.50
C LEU A 137 -9.71 10.00 2.42
N VAL A 138 -9.66 9.25 1.33
CA VAL A 138 -10.54 9.45 0.18
C VAL A 138 -11.72 8.49 0.24
N LEU A 139 -12.93 9.04 0.27
CA LEU A 139 -14.19 8.27 0.29
C LEU A 139 -14.59 7.85 -1.12
N LYS A 140 -15.34 6.74 -1.23
CA LYS A 140 -15.85 6.22 -2.52
C LYS A 140 -16.84 7.17 -3.19
N ASP A 141 -17.67 7.86 -2.39
CA ASP A 141 -18.58 8.88 -2.90
C ASP A 141 -17.98 10.29 -2.67
N PRO A 142 -17.45 10.93 -3.72
CA PRO A 142 -16.88 12.27 -3.62
C PRO A 142 -17.97 13.36 -3.49
N LYS A 143 -19.25 13.05 -3.75
CA LYS A 143 -20.34 14.02 -3.73
C LYS A 143 -20.97 14.17 -2.35
N THR A 144 -20.87 13.14 -1.51
CA THR A 144 -21.39 13.21 -0.15
C THR A 144 -20.33 13.77 0.78
N ASN A 145 -20.63 14.94 1.36
CA ASN A 145 -19.80 15.62 2.34
C ASN A 145 -19.27 14.64 3.41
N ALA A 146 -17.95 14.58 3.58
CA ALA A 146 -17.30 13.62 4.48
C ALA A 146 -17.78 13.76 5.93
N LEU A 147 -17.98 14.99 6.41
CA LEU A 147 -18.54 15.24 7.74
C LEU A 147 -19.98 14.71 7.84
N LYS A 148 -20.80 14.84 6.79
CA LYS A 148 -22.15 14.26 6.77
C LYS A 148 -22.12 12.73 6.84
N GLN A 149 -21.16 12.08 6.17
CA GLN A 149 -20.98 10.63 6.28
C GLN A 149 -20.55 10.23 7.70
N MET A 150 -19.59 10.94 8.29
CA MET A 150 -19.15 10.73 9.67
C MET A 150 -20.26 10.97 10.70
N VAL A 151 -21.11 11.99 10.49
CA VAL A 151 -22.27 12.29 11.34
C VAL A 151 -23.34 11.23 11.20
N ASN A 152 -23.70 10.84 9.97
CA ASN A 152 -24.67 9.76 9.74
C ASN A 152 -24.20 8.45 10.37
N PHE A 153 -22.90 8.19 10.29
CA PHE A 153 -22.26 7.09 11.00
C PHE A 153 -22.45 7.24 12.52
N ALA A 154 -22.02 8.34 13.14
CA ALA A 154 -22.15 8.54 14.59
C ALA A 154 -23.60 8.42 15.10
N LYS A 155 -24.57 8.84 14.28
CA LYS A 155 -26.01 8.71 14.55
C LYS A 155 -26.48 7.25 14.64
N GLN A 156 -26.03 6.40 13.71
CA GLN A 156 -26.34 4.97 13.75
C GLN A 156 -25.89 4.28 15.05
N PHE A 157 -24.87 4.80 15.75
CA PHE A 157 -24.36 4.25 17.02
C PHE A 157 -24.94 4.87 18.27
N THR A 158 -25.37 6.13 18.18
CA THR A 158 -25.98 6.84 19.32
C THR A 158 -27.49 6.62 19.39
N GLY A 159 -28.09 5.95 18.40
CA GLY A 159 -29.54 5.79 18.28
C GLY A 159 -30.27 7.08 17.90
N LEU A 160 -29.55 8.02 17.27
CA LEU A 160 -30.02 9.36 16.86
C LEU A 160 -30.41 9.46 15.38
#